data_AF-A0A6C0HM33-F1
#
_entry.id   AF-A0A6C0HM33-F1
#
_cell.length_a   1.000
_cell.length_b   1.000
_cell.length_c   1.000
_cell.angle_alpha   90.00
_cell.angle_beta   90.00
_cell.angle_gamma   90.00
#
_symmetry.space_group_name_H-M   'P 1'
#
loop_
_entity.id
_entity.type
_entity.pdbx_description
1 polymer ?
#
loop_
_entity_poly.entity_id
_entity_poly.type
_entity_poly.pdbx_seq_one_letter_code
_entity_poly.pdbx_strand_id
1 'polypeptide(L)'
;MEDTSLITLVRDVTYYYIKFYYEKELKESNTNKLPDDNVKAMIDNLYIEKANDLKKYIRTTLKENLNDAYSAVAVENLLIEMFNDPEYSKQRVYLEILEYQKSL
;
A
#
# COMPACT_ATOMS: atom_id res chain seq x y z
N MET A 1 18.14 0.84 -15.31
CA MET A 1 17.73 1.93 -14.41
C MET A 1 16.34 1.56 -13.95
N GLU A 2 16.15 1.20 -12.68
CA GLU A 2 14.79 1.11 -12.14
C GLU A 2 14.17 2.50 -12.25
N ASP A 3 12.98 2.57 -12.82
CA ASP A 3 12.26 3.81 -13.05
C ASP A 3 11.82 4.36 -11.68
N THR A 4 12.63 5.26 -11.09
CA THR A 4 12.33 5.91 -9.79
C THR A 4 11.30 7.02 -9.98
N SER A 5 10.22 6.71 -10.68
CA SER A 5 9.09 7.63 -10.87
C SER A 5 8.36 7.81 -9.54
N LEU A 6 7.72 8.97 -9.35
CA LEU A 6 6.87 9.23 -8.19
C LEU A 6 5.75 8.17 -8.06
N ILE A 7 5.26 7.66 -9.21
CA ILE A 7 4.28 6.58 -9.26
C ILE A 7 4.85 5.33 -8.61
N THR A 8 6.06 4.90 -9.01
CA THR A 8 6.74 3.74 -8.41
C THR A 8 6.85 3.90 -6.89
N LEU A 9 7.29 5.07 -6.43
CA LEU A 9 7.42 5.33 -4.99
C LEU A 9 6.07 5.26 -4.24
N VAL A 10 4.99 5.83 -4.80
CA VAL A 10 3.64 5.71 -4.22
C VAL A 10 3.22 4.23 -4.13
N ARG A 11 3.52 3.44 -5.17
CA ARG A 11 3.20 2.01 -5.21
C ARG A 11 3.95 1.26 -4.11
N ASP A 12 5.25 1.47 -3.99
CA ASP A 12 6.09 0.81 -2.98
C ASP A 12 5.64 1.16 -1.57
N VAL A 13 5.41 2.44 -1.29
CA VAL A 13 4.95 2.89 0.03
C VAL A 13 3.59 2.30 0.37
N THR A 14 2.68 2.19 -0.61
CA THR A 14 1.39 1.52 -0.42
C THR A 14 1.58 0.04 -0.08
N TYR A 15 2.45 -0.66 -0.82
CA TYR A 15 2.76 -2.07 -0.55
C TYR A 15 3.30 -2.25 0.88
N TYR A 16 4.28 -1.44 1.31
CA TYR A 16 4.84 -1.54 2.65
C TYR A 16 3.82 -1.30 3.77
N TYR A 17 2.91 -0.33 3.58
CA TYR A 17 1.81 -0.13 4.52
C TYR A 17 0.93 -1.37 4.65
N ILE A 18 0.50 -1.93 3.51
CA ILE A 18 -0.39 -3.09 3.52
C ILE A 18 0.33 -4.34 4.06
N LYS A 19 1.60 -4.54 3.70
CA LYS A 19 2.45 -5.62 4.22
C LYS A 19 2.58 -5.55 5.73
N PHE A 20 2.75 -4.35 6.30
CA PHE A 20 2.79 -4.18 7.75
C PHE A 20 1.50 -4.68 8.44
N TYR A 21 0.33 -4.34 7.89
CA TYR A 21 -0.94 -4.83 8.43
C TYR A 21 -1.13 -6.33 8.22
N TYR A 22 -0.73 -6.85 7.05
CA TYR A 22 -0.75 -8.27 6.78
C TYR A 22 0.09 -9.08 7.78
N GLU A 23 1.33 -8.65 8.04
CA GLU A 23 2.20 -9.28 9.04
C GLU A 23 1.64 -9.17 10.46
N LYS A 24 0.94 -8.08 10.76
CA LYS A 24 0.25 -7.90 12.04
C LYS A 24 -0.89 -8.91 12.18
N GLU A 25 -1.73 -9.07 11.17
CA GLU A 25 -2.82 -10.07 11.14
C GLU A 25 -2.30 -11.50 11.27
N LEU A 26 -1.18 -11.84 10.61
CA LEU A 26 -0.53 -13.14 10.78
C LEU A 26 -0.11 -13.40 12.23
N LYS A 27 0.50 -12.40 12.89
CA LYS A 27 0.90 -12.49 14.29
C LYS A 27 -0.29 -12.61 15.24
N GLU A 28 -1.35 -11.85 15.01
CA GLU A 28 -2.56 -11.85 15.84
C GLU A 28 -3.36 -13.15 15.70
N SER A 29 -3.42 -13.71 14.49
CA SER A 29 -4.06 -15.00 14.21
C SER A 29 -3.17 -16.21 14.47
N ASN A 30 -1.88 -15.99 14.79
CA ASN A 30 -0.85 -17.03 14.94
C ASN A 30 -0.77 -17.97 13.73
N THR A 31 -0.86 -17.39 12.52
CA THR A 31 -0.81 -18.10 11.24
C THR A 31 0.38 -17.63 10.42
N ASN A 32 0.86 -18.48 9.50
CA ASN A 32 1.93 -18.12 8.56
C ASN A 32 1.38 -17.66 7.20
N LYS A 33 0.06 -17.77 7.00
CA LYS A 33 -0.63 -17.40 5.77
C LYS A 33 -2.10 -17.08 6.05
N LEU A 34 -2.65 -16.13 5.29
CA LEU A 34 -4.08 -15.88 5.23
C LEU A 34 -4.70 -16.53 3.98
N PRO A 35 -5.95 -17.02 4.07
CA PRO A 35 -6.73 -17.36 2.89
C PRO A 35 -6.88 -16.14 1.97
N ASP A 36 -6.94 -16.37 0.65
CA ASP A 36 -7.06 -15.33 -0.37
C ASP A 36 -8.21 -14.34 -0.11
N ASP A 37 -9.38 -14.83 0.29
CA ASP A 37 -10.54 -13.99 0.59
C ASP A 37 -10.28 -13.08 1.80
N ASN A 38 -9.54 -13.56 2.80
CA ASN A 38 -9.14 -12.75 3.95
C ASN A 38 -8.12 -11.68 3.57
N VAL A 39 -7.19 -11.99 2.66
CA VAL A 39 -6.24 -10.99 2.14
C VAL A 39 -7.00 -9.88 1.40
N LYS A 40 -7.95 -10.23 0.53
CA LYS A 40 -8.79 -9.25 -0.19
C LYS A 40 -9.58 -8.39 0.79
N ALA A 41 -10.28 -9.01 1.74
CA ALA A 41 -11.07 -8.29 2.73
C ALA A 41 -10.21 -7.34 3.58
N MET A 42 -9.02 -7.78 4.00
CA MET A 42 -8.08 -6.94 4.73
C MET A 42 -7.67 -5.72 3.88
N ILE A 43 -7.27 -5.93 2.62
CA ILE A 43 -6.90 -4.84 1.72
C ILE A 43 -8.07 -3.87 1.52
N ASP A 44 -9.28 -4.37 1.27
CA ASP A 44 -10.47 -3.55 1.12
C ASP A 44 -10.72 -2.68 2.36
N ASN A 45 -10.62 -3.26 3.55
CA ASN A 45 -10.77 -2.52 4.81
C ASN A 45 -9.71 -1.43 4.96
N LEU A 46 -8.47 -1.65 4.51
CA LEU A 46 -7.43 -0.61 4.53
C LEU A 46 -7.76 0.58 3.63
N TYR A 47 -8.41 0.34 2.48
CA TYR A 47 -8.83 1.38 1.55
C TYR A 47 -10.15 2.06 1.93
N ILE A 48 -10.96 1.45 2.79
CA ILE A 48 -12.25 1.99 3.25
C ILE A 48 -12.10 2.63 4.62
N GLU A 49 -11.78 1.84 5.64
CA GLU A 49 -11.75 2.29 7.04
C GLU A 49 -10.47 3.07 7.36
N LYS A 50 -9.34 2.66 6.76
CA LYS A 50 -8.03 3.28 6.99
C LYS A 50 -7.56 4.15 5.83
N ALA A 51 -8.48 4.56 4.95
CA ALA A 51 -8.16 5.36 3.78
C ALA A 51 -7.35 6.62 4.12
N ASN A 52 -7.76 7.33 5.17
CA ASN A 52 -7.08 8.55 5.62
C ASN A 52 -5.70 8.26 6.19
N ASP A 53 -5.56 7.17 6.94
CA ASP A 53 -4.28 6.73 7.50
C ASP A 53 -3.30 6.31 6.40
N LEU A 54 -3.77 5.55 5.40
CA LEU A 54 -2.98 5.15 4.24
C LEU A 54 -2.52 6.39 3.45
N LYS A 55 -3.43 7.33 3.15
CA LYS A 55 -3.06 8.59 2.47
C LYS A 55 -2.04 9.38 3.28
N LYS A 56 -2.22 9.48 4.60
CA LYS A 56 -1.28 10.17 5.50
C LYS A 56 0.08 9.48 5.50
N TYR A 57 0.12 8.16 5.60
CA TYR A 57 1.35 7.38 5.56
C TYR A 57 2.11 7.64 4.25
N ILE A 58 1.43 7.57 3.11
CA ILE A 58 2.04 7.85 1.80
C ILE A 58 2.66 9.25 1.76
N ARG A 59 1.93 10.27 2.19
CA ARG A 59 2.45 11.65 2.23
C ARG A 59 3.67 11.79 3.11
N THR A 60 3.60 11.28 4.33
CA THR A 60 4.68 11.41 5.31
C THR A 60 5.94 10.70 4.81
N THR A 61 5.81 9.44 4.36
CA THR A 61 6.95 8.66 3.87
C THR A 61 7.56 9.27 2.61
N LEU A 62 6.76 9.73 1.65
CA LEU A 62 7.30 10.38 0.44
C LEU A 62 7.96 11.71 0.76
N LYS A 63 7.43 12.48 1.71
CA LYS A 63 8.02 13.75 2.15
C LYS A 63 9.38 13.53 2.80
N GLU A 64 9.51 12.52 3.64
CA GLU A 64 10.78 12.13 4.28
C GLU A 64 11.80 11.60 3.26
N ASN A 65 11.37 10.81 2.28
CA ASN A 65 12.25 10.22 1.29
C ASN A 65 12.72 11.20 0.21
N LEU A 66 11.85 12.11 -0.23
CA LEU A 66 12.13 13.02 -1.35
C LEU A 66 12.70 14.38 -0.91
N ASN A 67 12.50 14.78 0.35
CA ASN A 67 12.96 16.06 0.90
C ASN A 67 12.64 17.23 -0.06
N ASP A 68 13.65 17.93 -0.57
CA ASP A 68 13.49 19.08 -1.47
C ASP A 68 12.85 18.72 -2.83
N ALA A 69 12.91 17.45 -3.24
CA ALA A 69 12.26 16.96 -4.46
C ALA A 69 10.76 16.63 -4.26
N TYR A 70 10.25 16.75 -3.02
CA TYR A 70 8.84 16.46 -2.72
C TYR A 70 7.92 17.51 -3.32
N SER A 71 7.05 17.09 -4.23
CA SER A 71 5.96 17.92 -4.74
C SER A 71 4.63 17.52 -4.10
N ALA A 72 4.14 18.35 -3.17
CA ALA A 72 2.84 18.13 -2.53
C ALA A 72 1.71 18.00 -3.55
N VAL A 73 1.71 18.88 -4.56
CA VAL A 73 0.69 18.89 -5.62
C VAL A 73 0.71 17.58 -6.42
N ALA A 74 1.90 17.10 -6.80
CA ALA A 74 2.01 15.86 -7.57
C ALA A 74 1.54 14.64 -6.76
N VAL A 75 1.90 14.57 -5.48
CA VAL A 75 1.48 13.48 -4.59
C VAL A 75 -0.04 13.52 -4.37
N GLU A 76 -0.63 14.68 -4.13
CA GLU A 76 -2.08 14.80 -3.97
C GLU A 76 -2.83 14.36 -5.23
N ASN A 77 -2.38 14.76 -6.41
CA ASN A 77 -3.01 14.34 -7.66
C ASN A 77 -2.99 12.82 -7.83
N LEU A 78 -1.85 12.17 -7.58
CA LEU A 78 -1.73 10.72 -7.61
C LEU A 78 -2.63 10.03 -6.58
N LEU A 79 -2.72 10.57 -5.36
CA LEU A 79 -3.62 10.04 -4.34
C LEU A 79 -5.09 10.20 -4.73
N ILE A 80 -5.47 11.32 -5.36
CA ILE A 80 -6.83 11.53 -5.85
C ILE A 80 -7.15 10.48 -6.92
N GLU A 81 -6.29 10.34 -7.93
CA GLU A 81 -6.47 9.34 -9.00
C GLU A 81 -6.56 7.93 -8.43
N MET A 82 -5.62 7.55 -7.56
CA MET A 82 -5.56 6.22 -6.95
C MET A 82 -6.78 5.88 -6.09
N PHE A 83 -7.33 6.85 -5.36
CA PHE A 83 -8.48 6.60 -4.49
C PHE A 83 -9.84 6.84 -5.17
N ASN A 84 -9.87 7.51 -6.32
CA ASN A 84 -11.06 7.58 -7.17
C ASN A 84 -11.31 6.24 -7.88
N ASP A 85 -10.26 5.54 -8.29
CA ASP A 85 -10.33 4.17 -8.83
C ASP A 85 -9.29 3.25 -8.14
N PRO A 86 -9.62 2.75 -6.94
CA PRO A 86 -8.68 1.95 -6.15
C PRO A 86 -8.53 0.51 -6.65
N GLU A 87 -9.37 0.04 -7.58
CA GLU A 87 -9.46 -1.38 -7.93
C GLU A 87 -8.13 -1.91 -8.46
N TYR A 88 -7.50 -1.17 -9.38
CA TYR A 88 -6.18 -1.53 -9.90
C TYR A 88 -5.13 -1.59 -8.79
N SER A 89 -5.15 -0.63 -7.87
CA SER A 89 -4.18 -0.57 -6.77
C SER A 89 -4.37 -1.70 -5.78
N LYS A 90 -5.62 -2.03 -5.43
CA LYS A 90 -5.96 -3.17 -4.57
C LYS A 90 -5.54 -4.48 -5.19
N GLN A 91 -5.88 -4.72 -6.46
CA GLN A 91 -5.54 -5.94 -7.17
C GLN A 91 -4.02 -6.12 -7.27
N ARG A 92 -3.28 -5.04 -7.55
CA ARG A 92 -1.81 -5.08 -7.59
C ARG A 92 -1.25 -5.52 -6.24
N VAL A 93 -1.64 -4.84 -5.15
CA VAL A 93 -1.09 -5.15 -3.83
C VAL A 93 -1.54 -6.53 -3.33
N TYR A 94 -2.74 -6.97 -3.67
CA TYR A 94 -3.18 -8.35 -3.42
C TYR A 94 -2.22 -9.37 -4.02
N LEU A 95 -1.85 -9.21 -5.29
CA LEU A 95 -0.87 -10.10 -5.94
C LEU A 95 0.51 -10.02 -5.28
N GLU A 96 0.97 -8.82 -4.92
CA GLU A 96 2.24 -8.61 -4.22
C GLU A 96 2.27 -9.30 -2.83
N ILE A 97 1.15 -9.27 -2.10
CA ILE A 97 1.02 -9.95 -0.80
C ILE A 97 0.95 -11.47 -0.98
N LEU A 98 0.22 -11.97 -1.99
CA LEU A 98 0.22 -13.40 -2.28
C LEU A 98 1.60 -13.92 -2.67
N GLU A 99 2.37 -13.14 -3.43
CA GLU A 99 3.73 -13.50 -3.77
C GLU A 99 4.65 -13.48 -2.55
N TYR A 100 4.55 -12.45 -1.71
CA TYR A 100 5.25 -12.41 -0.42
C TYR A 100 4.93 -13.64 0.44
N GLN A 101 3.66 -14.03 0.53
CA GLN A 101 3.22 -15.19 1.30
C GLN A 101 3.85 -16.52 0.82
N LYS A 102 4.19 -16.66 -0.46
CA LYS A 102 4.89 -17.85 -0.97
C LYS A 102 6.36 -17.92 -0.50
N SER A 103 6.93 -16.80 -0.11
CA SER A 103 8.32 -16.67 0.35
C SER A 103 8.49 -16.73 1.87
N LEU A 104 7.38 -16.82 2.63
CA LEU A 104 7.36 -17.03 4.09
C LEU A 104 7.65 -18.49 4.45
#